data_AF-A0A8S2RQ69-F1
#
_entry.id   AF-A0A8S2RQ69-F1
#
_cell.length_a   1.000
_cell.length_b   1.000
_cell.length_c   1.000
_cell.angle_alpha   90.00
_cell.angle_beta   90.00
_cell.angle_gamma   90.00
#
_symmetry.space_group_name_H-M   'P 1'
#
loop_
_entity.id
_entity.type
_entity.pdbx_description
1 polymer ?
#
loop_
_entity_poly.entity_id
_entity_poly.type
_entity_poly.pdbx_seq_one_letter_code
_entity_poly.pdbx_strand_id
1 'polypeptide(L)'
;IVLGPSCIRINQSAIRPRHQQEIAIQKDHKSIYDKVRSHLNEHYFVPMTATILKQYSNQLLHDLNLSYFSPLSYSDQTLALKQAKNVVSIQRKIKKHHLILRVTDKGYNFYIGTEKEFDKKT
;
A
#
# COMPACT_ATOMS: atom_id res chain seq x y z
N ILE A 1 -23.21 10.34 9.01
CA ILE A 1 -22.01 9.49 9.06
C ILE A 1 -20.85 10.33 8.54
N VAL A 2 -20.04 10.92 9.42
CA VAL A 2 -18.82 11.60 8.99
C VAL A 2 -17.75 10.53 8.91
N LEU A 3 -17.52 10.02 7.70
CA LEU A 3 -16.33 9.23 7.40
C LEU A 3 -15.13 10.16 7.62
N GLY A 4 -14.35 9.91 8.67
CA GLY A 4 -13.05 10.59 8.84
C GLY A 4 -12.21 10.44 7.57
N PRO A 5 -11.24 11.35 7.31
CA PRO A 5 -10.54 11.38 6.05
C PRO A 5 -9.93 10.00 5.78
N SER A 6 -10.44 9.30 4.76
CA SER A 6 -9.79 8.07 4.30
C SER A 6 -8.45 8.51 3.75
N CYS A 7 -7.38 8.26 4.52
CA CYS A 7 -6.01 8.58 4.12
C CYS A 7 -5.53 7.74 2.92
N ILE A 8 -6.35 6.80 2.46
CA ILE A 8 -6.15 6.01 1.26
C ILE A 8 -6.51 6.86 0.06
N ARG A 9 -5.50 7.36 -0.67
CA ARG A 9 -5.71 8.05 -1.93
C ARG A 9 -5.89 7.01 -3.03
N ILE A 10 -7.00 7.11 -3.75
CA ILE A 10 -7.23 6.29 -4.92
C ILE A 10 -6.13 6.62 -5.94
N ASN A 11 -5.48 5.58 -6.46
CA ASN A 11 -4.50 5.73 -7.52
C ASN A 11 -5.18 6.29 -8.77
N GLN A 12 -4.90 7.55 -9.11
CA GLN A 12 -5.52 8.21 -10.26
C GLN A 12 -5.18 7.54 -11.59
N SER A 13 -4.06 6.83 -11.66
CA SER A 13 -3.70 6.02 -12.83
C SER A 13 -4.66 4.86 -13.03
N ALA A 14 -5.16 4.25 -11.95
CA ALA A 14 -6.13 3.15 -11.99
C ALA A 14 -7.54 3.61 -12.40
N ILE A 15 -7.83 4.92 -12.36
CA ILE A 15 -9.10 5.51 -12.80
C ILE A 15 -9.16 5.66 -14.32
N ARG A 16 -8.01 5.63 -15.01
CA ARG A 16 -7.95 5.79 -16.48
C ARG A 16 -8.54 4.58 -17.20
N PRO A 17 -9.08 4.75 -18.43
CA PRO A 17 -9.43 3.62 -19.27
C PRO A 17 -8.25 2.67 -19.49
N ARG A 18 -8.49 1.36 -19.42
CA ARG A 18 -7.46 0.31 -19.54
C ARG A 18 -6.51 0.51 -20.72
N HIS A 19 -7.04 0.85 -21.89
CA HIS A 19 -6.23 1.07 -23.09
C HIS A 19 -5.22 2.22 -22.92
N GLN A 20 -5.60 3.31 -22.25
CA GLN A 20 -4.69 4.42 -21.97
C GLN A 20 -3.61 4.04 -20.95
N GLN A 21 -3.95 3.17 -19.98
CA GLN A 21 -2.97 2.64 -19.03
C GLN A 21 -1.94 1.76 -19.75
N GLU A 22 -2.38 0.88 -20.65
CA GLU A 22 -1.48 0.01 -21.44
C GLU A 22 -0.50 0.82 -22.31
N ILE A 23 -0.98 1.90 -22.96
CA ILE A 23 -0.12 2.83 -23.71
C ILE A 23 0.90 3.50 -22.78
N ALA A 24 0.47 3.97 -21.61
CA ALA A 24 1.36 4.61 -20.65
C ALA A 24 2.42 3.65 -20.09
N ILE A 25 2.01 2.42 -19.76
CA ILE A 25 2.91 1.34 -19.31
C ILE A 25 3.98 1.07 -20.37
N GLN A 26 3.63 0.95 -21.65
CA GLN A 26 4.60 0.73 -22.73
C GLN A 26 5.58 1.90 -22.86
N LYS A 27 5.08 3.14 -22.77
CA LYS A 27 5.91 4.35 -22.86
C LYS A 27 6.89 4.44 -21.70
N ASP A 28 6.41 4.26 -20.48
CA ASP A 28 7.21 4.34 -19.26
C ASP A 28 8.22 3.18 -19.19
N HIS A 29 7.78 1.98 -19.53
CA HIS A 29 8.65 0.79 -19.61
C HIS A 29 9.83 1.05 -20.53
N LYS A 30 9.57 1.48 -21.77
CA LYS A 30 10.62 1.80 -22.73
C LYS A 30 11.55 2.89 -22.20
N SER A 31 10.99 3.99 -21.69
CA SER A 31 11.79 5.12 -21.20
C SER A 31 12.72 4.73 -20.04
N ILE A 32 12.21 3.97 -19.07
CA ILE A 32 12.99 3.53 -17.91
C ILE A 32 14.02 2.48 -18.33
N TYR A 33 13.59 1.50 -19.12
CA TYR A 33 14.46 0.43 -19.62
C TYR A 33 15.65 0.99 -20.39
N ASP A 34 15.41 1.90 -21.34
CA ASP A 34 16.47 2.50 -22.14
C ASP A 34 17.46 3.31 -21.28
N LYS A 35 16.98 4.04 -20.26
CA LYS A 35 17.86 4.78 -19.33
C LYS A 35 18.77 3.85 -18.53
N VAL A 36 18.20 2.80 -17.93
CA VAL A 36 18.98 1.84 -17.12
C VAL A 36 19.95 1.07 -18.01
N ARG A 37 19.49 0.63 -19.19
CA ARG A 37 20.31 -0.05 -20.18
C ARG A 37 21.51 0.80 -20.61
N SER A 38 21.30 2.06 -20.98
CA SER A 38 22.38 2.98 -21.36
C SER A 38 23.36 3.17 -20.21
N HIS A 39 22.87 3.44 -19.00
CA HIS A 39 23.71 3.63 -17.82
C HIS A 39 24.57 2.40 -17.51
N LEU A 40 24.01 1.19 -17.58
CA LEU A 40 24.74 -0.05 -17.33
C LEU A 40 25.81 -0.33 -18.40
N ASN A 41 25.54 0.01 -19.65
CA ASN A 41 26.51 -0.14 -20.72
C ASN A 41 27.64 0.90 -20.62
N GLU A 42 27.32 2.16 -20.30
CA GLU A 42 28.27 3.27 -20.22
C GLU A 42 29.20 3.16 -19.00
N HIS A 43 28.69 2.75 -17.84
CA HIS A 43 29.46 2.77 -16.59
C HIS A 43 29.96 1.40 -16.12
N TYR A 44 29.30 0.32 -16.53
CA TYR A 44 29.59 -1.03 -16.03
C TYR A 44 29.88 -2.03 -17.16
N PHE A 45 29.91 -1.58 -18.42
CA PHE A 45 30.18 -2.39 -19.61
C PHE A 45 29.31 -3.66 -19.70
N VAL A 46 28.09 -3.61 -19.14
CA VAL A 46 27.17 -4.74 -19.19
C VAL A 46 26.70 -4.91 -20.64
N PRO A 47 26.86 -6.10 -21.26
CA PRO A 47 26.42 -6.33 -22.62
C PRO A 47 24.92 -6.12 -22.78
N MET A 48 24.51 -5.48 -23.87
CA MET A 48 23.09 -5.21 -24.18
C MET A 48 22.22 -6.47 -24.31
N THR A 49 22.85 -7.62 -24.54
CA THR A 49 22.21 -8.93 -24.66
C THR A 49 22.21 -9.74 -23.36
N ALA A 50 22.74 -9.18 -22.27
CA ALA A 50 22.85 -9.89 -21.01
C ALA A 50 21.46 -10.32 -20.50
N THR A 51 21.35 -11.57 -20.07
CA THR A 51 20.10 -12.15 -19.52
C THR A 51 19.52 -11.30 -18.38
N ILE A 52 20.38 -10.62 -17.63
CA ILE A 52 19.98 -9.71 -16.55
C ILE A 52 19.12 -8.54 -17.05
N LEU A 53 19.37 -8.01 -18.25
CA LEU A 53 18.56 -6.94 -18.84
C LEU A 53 17.18 -7.47 -19.25
N LYS A 54 17.10 -8.72 -19.73
CA LYS A 54 15.82 -9.36 -20.05
C LYS A 54 15.00 -9.61 -18.78
N GLN A 55 15.63 -10.13 -17.72
CA GLN A 55 15.00 -10.33 -16.42
C GLN A 55 14.49 -9.00 -15.84
N TYR A 56 15.33 -7.97 -15.88
CA TYR A 56 14.97 -6.62 -15.48
C TYR A 56 13.77 -6.08 -16.26
N SER A 57 13.77 -6.23 -17.59
CA SER A 57 12.66 -5.80 -18.46
C SER A 57 11.33 -6.44 -18.07
N ASN A 58 11.34 -7.74 -17.79
CA ASN A 58 10.14 -8.47 -17.36
C ASN A 58 9.66 -8.02 -15.97
N GLN A 59 10.59 -7.84 -15.03
CA GLN A 59 10.27 -7.37 -13.68
C GLN A 59 9.69 -5.95 -13.72
N LEU A 60 10.31 -5.04 -14.48
CA LEU A 60 9.82 -3.67 -14.66
C LEU A 60 8.39 -3.66 -15.23
N LEU A 61 8.11 -4.50 -16.22
CA LEU A 61 6.77 -4.60 -16.80
C LEU A 61 5.76 -5.11 -15.76
N HIS A 62 6.13 -6.11 -14.97
CA HIS A 62 5.28 -6.61 -13.89
C HIS A 62 4.97 -5.51 -12.86
N ASP A 63 5.98 -4.77 -12.42
CA ASP A 63 5.85 -3.72 -11.42
C ASP A 63 5.02 -2.53 -11.94
N LEU A 64 5.19 -2.15 -13.22
CA LEU A 64 4.38 -1.12 -13.86
C LEU A 64 2.91 -1.55 -13.97
N ASN A 65 2.64 -2.81 -14.33
CA ASN A 65 1.27 -3.32 -14.36
C ASN A 65 0.63 -3.27 -12.96
N LEU A 66 1.34 -3.70 -11.92
CA LEU A 66 0.86 -3.58 -10.54
C LEU A 66 0.62 -2.12 -10.15
N SER A 67 1.50 -1.21 -10.54
CA SER A 67 1.40 0.21 -10.22
C SER A 67 0.23 0.90 -10.93
N TYR A 68 -0.01 0.60 -12.21
CA TYR A 68 -1.08 1.24 -12.98
C TYR A 68 -2.47 0.66 -12.68
N PHE A 69 -2.56 -0.66 -12.48
CA PHE A 69 -3.83 -1.34 -12.24
C PHE A 69 -4.19 -1.51 -10.76
N SER A 70 -3.28 -1.25 -9.82
CA SER A 70 -3.64 -1.26 -8.41
C SER A 70 -4.48 -0.03 -8.05
N PRO A 71 -5.68 -0.22 -7.46
CA PRO A 71 -6.54 0.89 -7.06
C PRO A 71 -5.94 1.73 -5.92
N LEU A 72 -4.93 1.20 -5.24
CA LEU A 72 -4.24 1.83 -4.12
C LEU A 72 -2.80 2.15 -4.49
N SER A 73 -2.34 3.35 -4.13
CA SER A 73 -0.91 3.67 -4.22
C SER A 73 -0.08 2.69 -3.38
N TYR A 74 1.16 2.40 -3.77
CA TYR A 74 2.03 1.48 -3.03
C TYR A 74 2.28 1.94 -1.58
N SER A 75 2.35 3.27 -1.36
CA SER A 75 2.43 3.86 -0.02
C SER A 75 1.19 3.55 0.82
N ASP A 76 0.00 3.64 0.21
CA ASP A 76 -1.26 3.37 0.91
C ASP A 76 -1.44 1.88 1.18
N GLN A 77 -0.99 1.00 0.27
CA GLN A 77 -0.93 -0.44 0.52
C GLN A 77 -0.05 -0.75 1.74
N THR A 78 1.13 -0.12 1.81
CA THR A 78 2.06 -0.29 2.93
C THR A 78 1.47 0.21 4.24
N LEU A 79 0.81 1.38 4.20
CA LEU A 79 0.13 1.96 5.36
C LEU A 79 -1.03 1.06 5.83
N ALA A 80 -1.85 0.57 4.91
CA ALA A 80 -2.97 -0.31 5.20
C ALA A 80 -2.48 -1.62 5.84
N LEU A 81 -1.40 -2.22 5.34
CA LEU A 81 -0.78 -3.40 5.94
C LEU A 81 -0.29 -3.14 7.36
N LYS A 82 0.34 -1.97 7.60
CA LYS A 82 0.79 -1.57 8.94
C LYS A 82 -0.39 -1.37 9.90
N GLN A 83 -1.46 -0.70 9.44
CA GLN A 83 -2.68 -0.52 10.21
C GLN A 83 -3.35 -1.86 10.54
N ALA A 84 -3.45 -2.78 9.58
CA ALA A 84 -3.99 -4.12 9.79
C ALA A 84 -3.20 -4.88 10.87
N LYS A 85 -1.86 -4.86 10.82
CA LYS A 85 -1.00 -5.45 11.85
C LYS A 85 -1.24 -4.83 13.23
N ASN A 86 -1.38 -3.51 13.31
CA ASN A 86 -1.68 -2.82 14.56
C ASN A 86 -3.04 -3.23 15.12
N VAL A 87 -4.08 -3.28 14.28
CA VAL A 87 -5.43 -3.71 14.69
C VAL A 87 -5.41 -5.13 15.23
N VAL A 88 -4.74 -6.08 14.55
CA VAL A 88 -4.60 -7.46 15.02
C VAL A 88 -3.87 -7.50 16.38
N SER A 89 -2.81 -6.72 16.55
CA SER A 89 -2.08 -6.63 17.82
C SER A 89 -2.97 -6.09 18.95
N ILE A 90 -3.74 -5.03 18.70
CA ILE A 90 -4.69 -4.46 19.65
C ILE A 90 -5.76 -5.50 20.01
N GLN A 91 -6.36 -6.18 19.03
CA GLN A 91 -7.36 -7.22 19.27
C GLN A 91 -6.81 -8.36 20.12
N ARG A 92 -5.56 -8.80 19.87
CA ARG A 92 -4.90 -9.82 20.71
C ARG A 92 -4.72 -9.36 22.14
N LYS A 93 -4.30 -8.11 22.37
CA LYS A 93 -4.17 -7.54 23.72
C LYS A 93 -5.52 -7.45 24.44
N ILE A 94 -6.55 -6.98 23.74
CA ILE A 94 -7.92 -6.89 24.28
C ILE A 94 -8.39 -8.28 24.74
N LYS A 95 -8.25 -9.30 23.89
CA LYS A 95 -8.63 -10.67 24.23
C LYS A 95 -7.81 -11.24 25.40
N LYS A 96 -6.48 -11.06 25.37
CA LYS A 96 -5.57 -11.60 26.40
C LYS A 96 -5.86 -11.02 27.79
N HIS A 97 -6.23 -9.74 27.86
CA HIS A 97 -6.41 -9.02 29.12
C HIS A 97 -7.88 -8.82 29.49
N HIS A 98 -8.82 -9.47 28.79
CA HIS A 98 -10.27 -9.33 29.00
C HIS A 98 -10.71 -7.86 29.07
N LEU A 99 -10.15 -7.03 28.17
CA LEU A 99 -10.49 -5.62 28.10
C LEU A 99 -11.78 -5.42 27.30
N ILE A 100 -12.55 -4.42 27.68
CA ILE A 100 -13.75 -3.96 26.99
C ILE A 100 -13.46 -2.59 26.39
N LEU A 101 -13.75 -2.46 25.10
CA LEU A 101 -13.71 -1.20 24.36
C LEU A 101 -15.14 -0.64 24.31
N ARG A 102 -15.39 0.53 24.91
CA ARG A 102 -16.67 1.24 24.79
C ARG A 102 -16.48 2.58 24.07
N VAL A 103 -17.44 2.94 23.25
CA VAL A 103 -17.54 4.30 22.69
C VAL A 103 -18.39 5.12 23.63
N THR A 104 -17.90 6.31 23.99
CA THR A 104 -18.64 7.24 24.85
C THR A 104 -19.61 8.09 24.04
N ASP A 105 -20.86 8.12 24.51
CA ASP A 105 -22.01 8.69 23.79
C ASP A 105 -21.88 10.19 23.53
N LYS A 106 -21.11 10.91 24.36
CA LYS A 106 -21.04 12.37 24.37
C LYS A 106 -19.77 12.98 23.76
N GLY A 107 -18.79 12.17 23.37
CA GLY A 107 -17.49 12.70 22.92
C GLY A 107 -16.79 11.94 21.80
N TYR A 108 -17.39 10.87 21.27
CA TYR A 108 -16.71 9.96 20.32
C TYR A 108 -15.35 9.43 20.82
N ASN A 109 -15.11 9.51 22.14
CA ASN A 109 -13.90 9.01 22.75
C ASN A 109 -14.05 7.50 22.99
N PHE A 110 -12.99 6.77 22.67
CA PHE A 110 -12.88 5.35 22.99
C PHE A 110 -12.31 5.20 24.40
N TYR A 111 -13.01 4.43 25.24
CA TYR A 111 -12.51 4.03 26.55
C TYR A 111 -12.19 2.54 26.53
N ILE A 112 -11.01 2.19 27.05
CA ILE A 112 -10.54 0.81 27.21
C ILE A 112 -10.38 0.56 28.71
N GLY A 113 -11.03 -0.46 29.22
CA GLY A 113 -10.92 -0.87 30.62
C GLY A 113 -11.27 -2.34 30.82
N THR A 114 -11.06 -2.84 32.03
CA THR A 114 -11.54 -4.18 32.43
C THR A 114 -13.02 -4.13 32.83
N GLU A 115 -13.71 -5.26 32.79
CA GLU A 115 -15.11 -5.38 33.24
C GLU A 115 -15.33 -4.79 34.65
N LYS A 116 -14.42 -5.06 35.59
CA LYS A 116 -14.47 -4.51 36.96
C LYS A 116 -14.40 -2.99 37.03
N GLU A 117 -13.69 -2.34 36.10
CA GLU A 117 -13.61 -0.87 36.03
C GLU A 117 -14.89 -0.26 35.46
N PHE A 118 -15.64 -1.02 34.66
CA PHE A 118 -16.94 -0.62 34.15
C PHE A 118 -18.05 -0.85 35.18
N ASP A 119 -18.01 -1.97 35.92
CA ASP A 119 -19.00 -2.27 36.95
C ASP A 119 -19.00 -1.23 38.09
N LYS A 120 -17.82 -0.68 38.43
CA LYS A 120 -17.70 0.38 39.45
C LYS A 120 -18.21 1.76 39.03
N LYS A 121 -18.53 1.96 37.73
CA LYS A 121 -18.95 3.25 37.16
C LYS A 121 -20.45 3.34 36.85
N THR A 122 -21.21 2.29 37.16
CA THR A 122 -22.69 2.24 37.07
C THR A 122 -23.29 2.33 38.45
#